data_AF-A0A8J6TFS1-F1
#
_entry.id   AF-A0A8J6TFS1-F1
#
_cell.length_a   1.000
_cell.length_b   1.000
_cell.length_c   1.000
_cell.angle_alpha   90.00
_cell.angle_beta   90.00
_cell.angle_gamma   90.00
#
_symmetry.space_group_name_H-M   'P 1'
#
loop_
_entity.id
_entity.type
_entity.pdbx_description
1 polymer ?
#
loop_
_entity_poly.entity_id
_entity_poly.type
_entity_poly.pdbx_seq_one_letter_code
_entity_poly.pdbx_strand_id
1 'polypeptide(L)'
;MKNIFLKHIPLILLFSFLVTPVHGANTPWEIKLPFKQATISYTIQGSGQGTETLYIKDYGKQQARYHQTSMSIMGITSKTNTVEITNPEWVYTFDLEEQTGTKITNPAQIYKSEYNKLSRAEKKNVDKNALELGPSMMEGMGGETRKKASTILGYDCDVTSMMNMTTIHVIHGTDVLLRSEMSIMGMKSSTEATKIDTGARIDDTLFLPPNGIVAVHDQQAEAMMQQMIQNMMEQLKHPDGAERIRNNPQMMNEGGMQGGGIPPGDQPPAGQNNQEMMDSMKQGLDALKGLFGN
;
A
#
# COMPACT_ATOMS: atom_id res chain seq x y z
N MET A 1 -6.56 20.19 -27.59
CA MET A 1 -7.22 19.60 -26.41
C MET A 1 -6.15 18.83 -25.65
N LYS A 2 -5.79 19.27 -24.45
CA LYS A 2 -4.71 18.70 -23.64
C LYS A 2 -5.22 17.39 -23.02
N ASN A 3 -4.56 16.27 -23.32
CA ASN A 3 -4.81 14.98 -22.69
C ASN A 3 -4.41 15.08 -21.20
N ILE A 4 -5.41 15.10 -20.31
CA ILE A 4 -5.27 15.19 -18.84
C ILE A 4 -5.49 13.81 -18.17
N PHE A 5 -5.66 12.73 -18.93
CA PHE A 5 -5.99 11.42 -18.35
C PHE A 5 -4.75 10.52 -18.21
N LEU A 6 -4.60 9.95 -17.00
CA LEU A 6 -3.56 9.03 -16.53
C LEU A 6 -2.20 9.63 -16.17
N LYS A 7 -2.19 10.61 -15.26
CA LYS A 7 -0.99 10.91 -14.49
C LYS A 7 -1.33 11.03 -13.01
N HIS A 8 -0.76 10.09 -12.24
CA HIS A 8 -0.40 10.25 -10.83
C HIS A 8 -1.46 9.81 -9.82
N ILE A 9 -1.59 8.48 -9.68
CA ILE A 9 -2.11 7.86 -8.44
C ILE A 9 -0.87 7.54 -7.58
N PRO A 10 -0.64 8.23 -6.44
CA PRO A 10 0.40 7.82 -5.52
C PRO A 10 0.06 6.44 -4.93
N LEU A 11 1.02 5.53 -5.09
CA LEU A 11 1.04 4.10 -4.76
C LEU A 11 0.90 3.77 -3.24
N ILE A 12 0.40 4.69 -2.42
CA ILE A 12 0.38 4.51 -0.95
C ILE A 12 -0.77 3.58 -0.50
N LEU A 13 -1.77 3.34 -1.36
CA LEU A 13 -2.89 2.42 -1.10
C LEU A 13 -2.53 0.91 -1.18
N LEU A 14 -1.36 0.53 -1.71
CA LEU A 14 -1.14 -0.85 -2.15
C LEU A 14 -0.58 -1.82 -1.09
N PHE A 15 -0.21 -1.35 0.10
CA PHE A 15 0.43 -2.20 1.13
C PHE A 15 -0.42 -2.52 2.36
N SER A 16 -1.71 -2.16 2.39
CA SER A 16 -2.57 -2.43 3.56
C SER A 16 -3.26 -3.81 3.56
N PHE A 17 -3.02 -4.68 2.57
CA PHE A 17 -3.80 -5.92 2.39
C PHE A 17 -3.21 -7.19 3.03
N LEU A 18 -2.06 -7.10 3.71
CA LEU A 18 -1.44 -8.26 4.35
C LEU A 18 -1.60 -8.20 5.87
N VAL A 19 -2.82 -8.37 6.36
CA VAL A 19 -3.07 -8.43 7.80
C VAL A 19 -3.87 -9.66 8.19
N THR A 20 -3.38 -10.39 9.18
CA THR A 20 -4.14 -11.47 9.82
C THR A 20 -5.18 -10.87 10.78
N PRO A 21 -6.49 -11.13 10.61
CA PRO A 21 -7.51 -10.70 11.56
C PRO A 21 -7.20 -11.10 13.01
N VAL A 22 -7.39 -10.14 13.91
CA VAL A 22 -7.54 -10.41 15.34
C VAL A 22 -8.90 -11.07 15.57
N HIS A 23 -8.92 -12.09 16.43
CA HIS A 23 -10.15 -12.70 16.93
C HIS A 23 -11.04 -11.61 17.55
N GLY A 24 -12.15 -11.26 16.87
CA GLY A 24 -13.13 -10.28 17.35
C GLY A 24 -13.63 -9.27 16.31
N ALA A 25 -13.05 -9.20 15.12
CA ALA A 25 -13.66 -8.47 14.00
C ALA A 25 -14.81 -9.30 13.38
N ASN A 26 -15.94 -8.66 13.05
CA ASN A 26 -17.09 -9.34 12.42
C ASN A 26 -16.79 -9.82 10.99
N THR A 27 -15.73 -9.27 10.36
CA THR A 27 -15.21 -9.67 9.04
C THR A 27 -13.71 -9.35 8.97
N PRO A 28 -12.92 -10.07 8.14
CA PRO A 28 -11.49 -9.81 7.96
C PRO A 28 -11.12 -8.36 7.55
N TRP A 29 -12.09 -7.62 7.02
CA TRP A 29 -11.92 -6.29 6.40
C TRP A 29 -12.21 -5.11 7.34
N GLU A 30 -12.65 -5.37 8.58
CA GLU A 30 -12.91 -4.34 9.59
C GLU A 30 -11.89 -4.49 10.73
N ILE A 31 -10.65 -4.03 10.51
CA ILE A 31 -9.59 -4.07 11.51
C ILE A 31 -9.79 -2.92 12.50
N LYS A 32 -9.87 -3.24 13.79
CA LYS A 32 -9.97 -2.25 14.86
C LYS A 32 -8.58 -2.04 15.48
N LEU A 33 -8.08 -0.81 15.44
CA LEU A 33 -6.78 -0.47 16.00
C LEU A 33 -6.78 -0.51 17.55
N PRO A 34 -5.62 -0.75 18.20
CA PRO A 34 -5.52 -0.89 19.66
C PRO A 34 -5.72 0.43 20.42
N PHE A 35 -5.79 1.57 19.71
CA PHE A 35 -6.01 2.90 20.28
C PHE A 35 -7.23 3.56 19.63
N LYS A 36 -7.97 4.37 20.40
CA LYS A 36 -9.11 5.14 19.89
C LYS A 36 -8.64 6.22 18.92
N GLN A 37 -7.52 6.86 19.22
CA GLN A 37 -6.88 7.88 18.40
C GLN A 37 -5.37 7.79 18.57
N ALA A 38 -4.62 8.19 17.53
CA ALA A 38 -3.18 8.30 17.59
C ALA A 38 -2.66 9.32 16.58
N THR A 39 -1.56 9.98 16.91
CA THR A 39 -0.69 10.65 15.96
C THR A 39 0.61 9.88 15.89
N ILE A 40 0.98 9.39 14.71
CA ILE A 40 2.22 8.67 14.49
C ILE A 40 3.11 9.49 13.57
N SER A 41 4.30 9.83 14.04
CA SER A 41 5.28 10.60 13.28
C SER A 41 6.36 9.69 12.75
N TYR A 42 6.77 9.90 11.50
CA TYR A 42 7.74 9.07 10.80
C TYR A 42 8.87 9.91 10.19
N THR A 43 10.05 9.30 10.11
CA THR A 43 11.16 9.81 9.31
C THR A 43 11.43 8.88 8.14
N ILE A 44 11.67 9.47 6.97
CA ILE A 44 11.98 8.76 5.73
C ILE A 44 13.43 9.08 5.35
N GLN A 45 14.21 8.05 5.06
CA GLN A 45 15.65 8.15 4.75
C GLN A 45 16.06 7.25 3.56
N GLY A 46 17.28 7.45 3.06
CA GLY A 46 17.86 6.66 1.97
C GLY A 46 17.85 7.41 0.64
N SER A 47 17.22 6.83 -0.39
CA SER A 47 17.07 7.42 -1.74
C SER A 47 16.30 8.75 -1.75
N GLY A 48 15.51 9.01 -0.71
CA GLY A 48 14.88 10.29 -0.42
C GLY A 48 14.97 10.63 1.07
N GLN A 49 14.69 11.88 1.40
CA GLN A 49 14.58 12.35 2.78
C GLN A 49 13.24 13.03 2.98
N GLY A 50 12.61 12.80 4.12
CA GLY A 50 11.31 13.36 4.40
C GLY A 50 10.72 12.97 5.73
N THR A 51 9.46 13.36 5.88
CA THR A 51 8.66 13.10 7.07
C THR A 51 7.28 12.66 6.64
N GLU A 52 6.67 11.82 7.47
CA GLU A 52 5.27 11.47 7.34
C GLU A 52 4.59 11.57 8.70
N THR A 53 3.32 11.96 8.71
CA THR A 53 2.48 11.90 9.92
C THR A 53 1.16 11.24 9.60
N LEU A 54 0.83 10.20 10.37
CA LEU A 54 -0.44 9.49 10.32
C LEU A 54 -1.30 9.89 11.52
N TYR A 55 -2.42 10.53 11.25
CA TYR A 55 -3.46 10.83 12.22
C TYR A 55 -4.55 9.77 12.14
N ILE A 56 -4.98 9.28 13.29
CA ILE A 56 -5.96 8.20 13.40
C ILE A 56 -7.03 8.61 14.39
N LYS A 57 -8.30 8.43 14.02
CA LYS A 57 -9.48 8.59 14.87
C LYS A 57 -10.39 7.37 14.81
N ASP A 58 -11.24 7.26 15.82
CA ASP A 58 -12.30 6.26 15.93
C ASP A 58 -11.83 4.82 15.67
N TYR A 59 -10.71 4.45 16.30
CA TYR A 59 -10.08 3.14 16.18
C TYR A 59 -9.68 2.76 14.74
N GLY A 60 -9.34 3.74 13.90
CA GLY A 60 -8.89 3.52 12.52
C GLY A 60 -9.95 3.82 11.45
N LYS A 61 -11.19 4.14 11.84
CA LYS A 61 -12.27 4.48 10.90
C LYS A 61 -12.05 5.77 10.13
N GLN A 62 -11.26 6.68 10.71
CA GLN A 62 -10.82 7.90 10.04
C GLN A 62 -9.31 8.00 10.16
N GLN A 63 -8.66 8.23 9.03
CA GLN A 63 -7.21 8.38 8.96
C GLN A 63 -6.86 9.56 8.05
N ALA A 64 -5.79 10.27 8.38
CA ALA A 64 -5.18 11.26 7.51
C ALA A 64 -3.67 11.06 7.52
N ARG A 65 -3.07 10.84 6.36
CA ARG A 65 -1.63 10.65 6.18
C ARG A 65 -1.08 11.85 5.42
N TYR A 66 -0.18 12.58 6.06
CA TYR A 66 0.56 13.68 5.46
C TYR A 66 1.96 13.20 5.15
N HIS A 67 2.33 13.20 3.88
CA HIS A 67 3.60 12.66 3.41
C HIS A 67 4.36 13.73 2.65
N GLN A 68 5.56 14.05 3.13
CA GLN A 68 6.44 15.01 2.49
C GLN A 68 7.83 14.41 2.31
N THR A 69 8.28 14.32 1.06
CA THR A 69 9.60 13.78 0.71
C THR A 69 10.28 14.63 -0.35
N SER A 70 11.60 14.59 -0.34
CA SER A 70 12.45 15.15 -1.39
C SER A 70 13.45 14.10 -1.82
N MET A 71 13.60 13.95 -3.14
CA MET A 71 14.59 13.07 -3.76
C MET A 71 15.47 13.89 -4.68
N SER A 72 16.76 13.58 -4.72
CA SER A 72 17.70 14.20 -5.66
C SER A 72 18.40 13.13 -6.46
N ILE A 73 18.20 13.16 -7.78
CA ILE A 73 18.80 12.22 -8.72
C ILE A 73 19.54 13.05 -9.76
N MET A 74 20.85 12.82 -9.90
CA MET A 74 21.71 13.53 -10.88
C MET A 74 21.58 15.06 -10.83
N GLY A 75 21.41 15.64 -9.64
CA GLY A 75 21.28 17.09 -9.44
C GLY A 75 19.88 17.66 -9.71
N ILE A 76 18.93 16.84 -10.16
CA ILE A 76 17.51 17.20 -10.28
C ILE A 76 16.82 16.82 -8.97
N THR A 77 16.24 17.83 -8.30
CA THR A 77 15.47 17.63 -7.07
C THR A 77 13.99 17.54 -7.42
N SER A 78 13.37 16.43 -7.02
CA SER A 78 11.91 16.25 -7.05
C SER A 78 11.38 16.31 -5.62
N LYS A 79 10.25 17.00 -5.43
CA LYS A 79 9.53 17.08 -4.16
C LYS A 79 8.17 16.41 -4.33
N THR A 80 7.77 15.69 -3.31
CA THR A 80 6.45 15.07 -3.21
C THR A 80 5.83 15.54 -1.92
N ASN A 81 4.61 16.09 -2.01
CA ASN A 81 3.85 16.52 -0.86
C ASN A 81 2.40 16.10 -1.06
N THR A 82 1.96 15.10 -0.30
CA THR A 82 0.67 14.46 -0.50
C THR A 82 -0.10 14.33 0.79
N VAL A 83 -1.42 14.39 0.68
CA VAL A 83 -2.34 14.11 1.79
C VAL A 83 -3.29 13.01 1.34
N GLU A 84 -3.32 11.92 2.09
CA GLU A 84 -4.34 10.88 1.95
C GLU A 84 -5.31 10.97 3.12
N ILE A 85 -6.61 11.04 2.84
CA ILE A 85 -7.65 11.07 3.86
C ILE A 85 -8.58 9.89 3.63
N THR A 86 -8.70 9.02 4.61
CA THR A 86 -9.60 7.87 4.57
C THR A 86 -10.70 8.05 5.60
N ASN A 87 -11.95 7.94 5.15
CA ASN A 87 -13.11 7.90 6.01
C ASN A 87 -14.00 6.69 5.62
N PRO A 88 -15.10 6.41 6.34
CA PRO A 88 -15.93 5.23 6.04
C PRO A 88 -16.49 5.20 4.61
N GLU A 89 -16.63 6.36 3.96
CA GLU A 89 -17.25 6.49 2.66
C GLU A 89 -16.23 6.51 1.51
N TRP A 90 -15.15 7.27 1.67
CA TRP A 90 -14.22 7.64 0.62
C TRP A 90 -12.77 7.52 1.08
N VAL A 91 -11.89 7.24 0.11
CA VAL A 91 -10.46 7.53 0.20
C VAL A 91 -10.18 8.70 -0.72
N TYR A 92 -9.59 9.75 -0.17
CA TYR A 92 -9.16 10.94 -0.87
C TYR A 92 -7.64 10.95 -0.97
N THR A 93 -7.14 11.44 -2.09
CA THR A 93 -5.72 11.63 -2.32
C THR A 93 -5.51 13.02 -2.92
N PHE A 94 -4.62 13.80 -2.32
CA PHE A 94 -4.30 15.15 -2.75
C PHE A 94 -2.81 15.25 -3.05
N ASP A 95 -2.46 15.83 -4.19
CA ASP A 95 -1.12 16.29 -4.50
C ASP A 95 -1.06 17.81 -4.25
N LEU A 96 -0.27 18.20 -3.25
CA LEU A 96 -0.16 19.59 -2.84
C LEU A 96 0.81 20.40 -3.71
N GLU A 97 1.71 19.75 -4.45
CA GLU A 97 2.59 20.43 -5.39
C GLU A 97 1.84 20.73 -6.70
N GLU A 98 1.05 19.77 -7.18
CA GLU A 98 0.24 19.91 -8.39
C GLU A 98 -1.11 20.59 -8.16
N GLN A 99 -1.52 20.76 -6.90
CA GLN A 99 -2.82 21.31 -6.50
C GLN A 99 -3.99 20.50 -7.08
N THR A 100 -3.85 19.17 -7.11
CA THR A 100 -4.86 18.24 -7.62
C THR A 100 -5.38 17.32 -6.52
N GLY A 101 -6.57 16.79 -6.71
CA GLY A 101 -7.15 15.83 -5.78
C GLY A 101 -8.03 14.82 -6.49
N THR A 102 -7.99 13.58 -6.03
CA THR A 102 -8.88 12.51 -6.46
C THR A 102 -9.58 11.88 -5.27
N LYS A 103 -10.69 11.19 -5.53
CA LYS A 103 -11.37 10.35 -4.55
C LYS A 103 -11.92 9.09 -5.20
N ILE A 104 -11.98 8.02 -4.42
CA ILE A 104 -12.62 6.75 -4.75
C ILE A 104 -13.42 6.25 -3.55
N THR A 105 -14.45 5.45 -3.79
CA THR A 105 -15.20 4.79 -2.72
C THR A 105 -14.24 3.99 -1.84
N ASN A 106 -14.41 4.04 -0.51
CA ASN A 106 -13.58 3.26 0.38
C ASN A 106 -13.71 1.75 0.05
N PRO A 107 -12.60 1.04 -0.26
CA PRO A 107 -12.61 -0.37 -0.62
C PRO A 107 -13.36 -1.25 0.40
N ALA A 108 -13.29 -0.92 1.69
CA ALA A 108 -13.96 -1.67 2.75
C ALA A 108 -15.49 -1.76 2.54
N GLN A 109 -16.09 -0.73 1.95
CA GLN A 109 -17.52 -0.77 1.60
C GLN A 109 -17.81 -1.77 0.49
N ILE A 110 -16.94 -1.85 -0.50
CA ILE A 110 -17.09 -2.76 -1.64
C ILE A 110 -16.90 -4.20 -1.14
N TYR A 111 -15.85 -4.47 -0.34
CA TYR A 111 -15.67 -5.76 0.31
C TYR A 111 -16.87 -6.18 1.13
N LYS A 112 -17.39 -5.28 1.96
CA LYS A 112 -18.58 -5.54 2.78
C LYS A 112 -19.81 -5.84 1.92
N SER A 113 -20.01 -5.09 0.84
CA SER A 113 -21.09 -5.30 -0.11
C SER A 113 -20.98 -6.68 -0.77
N GLU A 114 -19.82 -7.03 -1.34
CA GLU A 114 -19.59 -8.32 -1.98
C GLU A 114 -19.70 -9.48 -0.98
N TYR A 115 -19.12 -9.34 0.22
CA TYR A 115 -19.21 -10.34 1.27
C TYR A 115 -20.66 -10.59 1.69
N ASN A 116 -21.48 -9.54 1.78
CA ASN A 116 -22.87 -9.67 2.19
C ASN A 116 -23.75 -10.42 1.18
N LYS A 117 -23.37 -10.45 -0.11
CA LYS A 117 -24.06 -11.22 -1.15
C LYS A 117 -23.85 -12.74 -1.02
N LEU A 118 -22.82 -13.16 -0.29
CA LEU A 118 -22.44 -14.56 -0.17
C LEU A 118 -23.36 -15.36 0.76
N SER A 119 -23.52 -16.64 0.46
CA SER A 119 -24.16 -17.61 1.36
C SER A 119 -23.31 -17.83 2.62
N ARG A 120 -23.92 -18.45 3.65
CA ARG A 120 -23.20 -18.76 4.91
C ARG A 120 -21.98 -19.66 4.68
N ALA A 121 -22.07 -20.63 3.76
CA ALA A 121 -20.97 -21.53 3.45
C ALA A 121 -19.83 -20.79 2.74
N GLU A 122 -20.16 -19.94 1.77
CA GLU A 122 -19.20 -19.10 1.06
C GLU A 122 -18.51 -18.09 1.99
N LYS A 123 -19.25 -17.44 2.90
CA LYS A 123 -18.68 -16.55 3.91
C LYS A 123 -17.61 -17.25 4.76
N LYS A 124 -17.90 -18.47 5.21
CA LYS A 124 -16.94 -19.29 5.97
C LYS A 124 -15.67 -19.58 5.16
N ASN A 125 -15.81 -19.85 3.86
CA ASN A 125 -14.66 -20.04 2.98
C ASN A 125 -13.87 -18.74 2.82
N VAL A 126 -14.54 -17.60 2.60
CA VAL A 126 -13.87 -16.29 2.50
C VAL A 126 -13.09 -15.97 3.76
N ASP A 127 -13.70 -16.13 4.95
CA ASP A 127 -13.03 -15.82 6.21
C ASP A 127 -11.76 -16.67 6.39
N LYS A 128 -11.87 -17.98 6.12
CA LYS A 128 -10.73 -18.90 6.17
C LYS A 128 -9.65 -18.52 5.15
N ASN A 129 -10.02 -18.35 3.89
CA ASN A 129 -9.07 -18.11 2.81
C ASN A 129 -8.42 -16.73 2.93
N ALA A 130 -9.13 -15.70 3.38
CA ALA A 130 -8.58 -14.36 3.59
C ALA A 130 -7.50 -14.36 4.69
N LEU A 131 -7.72 -15.13 5.77
CA LEU A 131 -6.73 -15.35 6.83
C LEU A 131 -5.44 -16.02 6.32
N GLU A 132 -5.57 -16.96 5.39
CA GLU A 132 -4.46 -17.71 4.82
C GLU A 132 -3.75 -16.95 3.68
N LEU A 133 -4.48 -16.10 2.96
CA LEU A 133 -4.00 -15.45 1.74
C LEU A 133 -2.75 -14.62 2.00
N GLY A 134 -2.78 -13.73 2.99
CA GLY A 134 -1.68 -12.81 3.26
C GLY A 134 -0.34 -13.52 3.54
N PRO A 135 -0.27 -14.39 4.57
CA PRO A 135 0.92 -15.19 4.82
C PRO A 135 1.35 -16.03 3.61
N SER A 136 0.38 -16.65 2.91
CA SER A 136 0.69 -17.52 1.77
C SER A 136 1.25 -16.79 0.54
N MET A 137 0.79 -15.56 0.30
CA MET A 137 1.30 -14.72 -0.78
C MET A 137 2.73 -14.28 -0.48
N MET A 138 3.01 -13.91 0.77
CA MET A 138 4.36 -13.55 1.20
C MET A 138 5.31 -14.74 1.14
N GLU A 139 4.90 -15.92 1.61
CA GLU A 139 5.68 -17.16 1.50
C GLU A 139 5.98 -17.54 0.04
N GLY A 140 4.99 -17.41 -0.85
CA GLY A 140 5.15 -17.68 -2.28
C GLY A 140 6.21 -16.79 -2.96
N MET A 141 6.43 -15.59 -2.44
CA MET A 141 7.45 -14.65 -2.91
C MET A 141 8.80 -14.80 -2.18
N GLY A 142 9.00 -15.88 -1.41
CA GLY A 142 10.20 -16.10 -0.61
C GLY A 142 10.29 -15.20 0.62
N GLY A 143 9.14 -14.68 1.06
CA GLY A 143 8.99 -13.92 2.28
C GLY A 143 8.65 -14.78 3.49
N GLU A 144 8.98 -14.30 4.68
CA GLU A 144 8.66 -14.94 5.95
C GLU A 144 8.01 -13.91 6.86
N THR A 145 6.89 -14.26 7.51
CA THR A 145 6.25 -13.44 8.53
C THR A 145 6.41 -14.09 9.91
N ARG A 146 7.04 -13.38 10.84
CA ARG A 146 7.18 -13.81 12.24
C ARG A 146 6.32 -12.93 13.14
N LYS A 147 5.36 -13.56 13.82
CA LYS A 147 4.41 -12.85 14.68
C LYS A 147 5.08 -12.34 15.96
N LYS A 148 4.77 -11.12 16.37
CA LYS A 148 5.32 -10.47 17.59
C LYS A 148 6.83 -10.60 17.72
N ALA A 149 7.55 -10.51 16.60
CA ALA A 149 8.98 -10.80 16.53
C ALA A 149 9.87 -9.59 16.88
N SER A 150 9.28 -8.42 17.09
CA SER A 150 9.98 -7.23 17.57
C SER A 150 9.06 -6.33 18.38
N THR A 151 9.64 -5.39 19.14
CA THR A 151 8.89 -4.36 19.85
C THR A 151 9.42 -3.00 19.43
N ILE A 152 8.54 -2.12 18.92
CA ILE A 152 8.88 -0.75 18.51
C ILE A 152 7.93 0.21 19.21
N LEU A 153 8.47 1.24 19.86
CA LEU A 153 7.71 2.25 20.61
C LEU A 153 6.69 1.67 21.60
N GLY A 154 7.00 0.50 22.18
CA GLY A 154 6.14 -0.20 23.14
C GLY A 154 5.06 -1.11 22.55
N TYR A 155 5.04 -1.31 21.22
CA TYR A 155 4.09 -2.20 20.55
C TYR A 155 4.77 -3.45 19.99
N ASP A 156 4.18 -4.61 20.26
CA ASP A 156 4.57 -5.86 19.60
C ASP A 156 4.28 -5.76 18.10
N CYS A 157 5.29 -6.07 17.28
CA CYS A 157 5.20 -6.00 15.83
C CYS A 157 5.38 -7.37 15.19
N ASP A 158 4.55 -7.64 14.18
CA ASP A 158 4.81 -8.69 13.22
C ASP A 158 5.91 -8.22 12.27
N VAL A 159 6.89 -9.08 12.03
CA VAL A 159 8.04 -8.78 11.17
C VAL A 159 7.92 -9.63 9.92
N THR A 160 7.79 -8.97 8.78
CA THR A 160 7.79 -9.63 7.47
C THR A 160 9.06 -9.28 6.72
N SER A 161 9.82 -10.29 6.31
CA SER A 161 11.06 -10.14 5.56
C SER A 161 11.01 -10.88 4.25
N MET A 162 11.45 -10.26 3.15
CA MET A 162 11.47 -10.85 1.81
C MET A 162 12.88 -10.83 1.24
N MET A 163 13.49 -12.01 1.05
CA MET A 163 14.76 -12.26 0.35
C MET A 163 15.90 -11.24 0.65
N ASN A 164 16.03 -10.79 1.90
CA ASN A 164 16.97 -9.72 2.33
C ASN A 164 16.81 -8.36 1.60
N MET A 165 15.75 -8.17 0.82
CA MET A 165 15.45 -6.94 0.08
C MET A 165 14.51 -6.04 0.86
N THR A 166 13.58 -6.58 1.63
CA THR A 166 12.60 -5.77 2.35
C THR A 166 12.32 -6.38 3.72
N THR A 167 12.26 -5.52 4.74
CA THR A 167 11.81 -5.88 6.09
C THR A 167 10.79 -4.85 6.54
N ILE A 168 9.58 -5.29 6.88
CA ILE A 168 8.54 -4.43 7.45
C ILE A 168 8.15 -4.91 8.85
N HIS A 169 7.88 -3.94 9.71
CA HIS A 169 7.44 -4.11 11.08
C HIS A 169 6.09 -3.41 11.22
N VAL A 170 5.04 -4.19 11.46
CA VAL A 170 3.67 -3.70 11.57
C VAL A 170 3.14 -4.07 12.95
N ILE A 171 2.41 -3.17 13.62
CA ILE A 171 1.81 -3.50 14.93
C ILE A 171 0.97 -4.76 14.77
N HIS A 172 1.21 -5.75 15.64
CA HIS A 172 0.61 -7.07 15.57
C HIS A 172 -0.92 -6.99 15.46
N GLY A 173 -1.48 -7.64 14.43
CA GLY A 173 -2.92 -7.67 14.17
C GLY A 173 -3.51 -6.37 13.63
N THR A 174 -2.68 -5.46 13.10
CA THR A 174 -3.11 -4.21 12.46
C THR A 174 -2.36 -3.96 11.16
N ASP A 175 -2.74 -2.93 10.40
CA ASP A 175 -2.05 -2.42 9.22
C ASP A 175 -1.10 -1.24 9.53
N VAL A 176 -0.84 -0.94 10.80
CA VAL A 176 -0.02 0.21 11.22
C VAL A 176 1.46 -0.12 11.14
N LEU A 177 2.10 0.31 10.05
CA LEU A 177 3.55 0.23 9.85
C LEU A 177 4.29 1.06 10.91
N LEU A 178 5.29 0.49 11.57
CA LEU A 178 6.22 1.20 12.46
C LEU A 178 7.64 1.28 11.89
N ARG A 179 8.05 0.35 11.04
CA ARG A 179 9.33 0.42 10.34
C ARG A 179 9.27 -0.33 9.03
N SER A 180 9.87 0.23 7.99
CA SER A 180 10.13 -0.43 6.72
C SER A 180 11.57 -0.16 6.32
N GLU A 181 12.25 -1.19 5.85
CA GLU A 181 13.55 -1.12 5.21
C GLU A 181 13.44 -1.79 3.85
N MET A 182 13.91 -1.11 2.82
CA MET A 182 13.93 -1.60 1.45
C MET A 182 15.32 -1.41 0.86
N SER A 183 15.80 -2.44 0.17
CA SER A 183 17.08 -2.48 -0.52
C SER A 183 16.88 -3.15 -1.87
N ILE A 184 16.80 -2.34 -2.93
CA ILE A 184 16.58 -2.81 -4.30
C ILE A 184 17.72 -2.28 -5.17
N MET A 185 18.47 -3.18 -5.81
CA MET A 185 19.56 -2.83 -6.74
C MET A 185 20.57 -1.80 -6.17
N GLY A 186 20.92 -1.92 -4.87
CA GLY A 186 21.86 -1.03 -4.19
C GLY A 186 21.26 0.29 -3.69
N MET A 187 20.02 0.63 -4.06
CA MET A 187 19.28 1.72 -3.46
C MET A 187 18.65 1.26 -2.15
N LYS A 188 18.92 1.99 -1.08
CA LYS A 188 18.30 1.77 0.23
C LYS A 188 17.28 2.85 0.51
N SER A 189 16.15 2.48 1.10
CA SER A 189 15.18 3.40 1.67
C SER A 189 14.69 2.84 2.99
N SER A 190 14.41 3.72 3.95
CA SER A 190 13.78 3.35 5.20
C SER A 190 12.71 4.36 5.60
N THR A 191 11.68 3.86 6.25
CA THR A 191 10.67 4.67 6.95
C THR A 191 10.59 4.13 8.37
N GLU A 192 10.69 5.00 9.37
CA GLU A 192 10.68 4.61 10.78
C GLU A 192 9.78 5.54 11.58
N ALA A 193 8.88 4.96 12.37
CA ALA A 193 8.07 5.68 13.33
C ALA A 193 8.97 6.20 14.45
N THR A 194 8.95 7.51 14.67
CA THR A 194 9.73 8.19 15.70
C THR A 194 8.92 8.50 16.95
N LYS A 195 7.58 8.59 16.82
CA LYS A 195 6.68 8.84 17.94
C LYS A 195 5.29 8.28 17.67
N ILE A 196 4.65 7.73 18.70
CA ILE A 196 3.21 7.42 18.74
C ILE A 196 2.61 8.18 19.92
N ASP A 197 1.66 9.08 19.66
CA ASP A 197 0.96 9.86 20.68
C ASP A 197 -0.53 9.52 20.67
N THR A 198 -0.99 8.84 21.72
CA THR A 198 -2.40 8.43 21.89
C THR A 198 -3.19 9.36 22.81
N GLY A 199 -2.53 10.34 23.44
CA GLY A 199 -3.11 11.23 24.44
C GLY A 199 -3.48 12.62 23.89
N ALA A 200 -2.82 13.05 22.83
CA ALA A 200 -3.08 14.36 22.22
C ALA A 200 -4.44 14.42 21.53
N ARG A 201 -5.17 15.53 21.73
CA ARG A 201 -6.36 15.86 20.93
C ARG A 201 -5.92 16.13 19.49
N ILE A 202 -6.58 15.51 18.53
CA ILE A 202 -6.34 15.69 17.10
C ILE A 202 -7.42 16.61 16.53
N ASP A 203 -7.01 17.66 15.83
CA ASP A 203 -7.93 18.59 15.16
C ASP A 203 -8.77 17.86 14.09
N ASP A 204 -10.04 18.21 13.96
CA ASP A 204 -10.93 17.69 12.92
C ASP A 204 -10.57 18.25 11.54
N THR A 205 -9.94 19.43 11.47
CA THR A 205 -9.53 20.04 10.20
C THR A 205 -8.47 19.23 9.45
N LEU A 206 -7.73 18.36 10.13
CA LEU A 206 -6.74 17.46 9.53
C LEU A 206 -7.38 16.35 8.67
N PHE A 207 -8.70 16.15 8.80
CA PHE A 207 -9.46 15.16 8.04
C PHE A 207 -10.35 15.81 6.98
N LEU A 208 -10.16 17.10 6.71
CA LEU A 208 -10.85 17.83 5.66
C LEU A 208 -9.93 17.99 4.44
N PRO A 209 -10.50 18.05 3.21
CA PRO A 209 -9.74 18.39 2.02
C PRO A 209 -8.91 19.68 2.21
N PRO A 210 -7.67 19.73 1.71
CA PRO A 210 -6.86 20.94 1.73
C PRO A 210 -7.57 22.12 1.06
N ASN A 211 -7.41 23.31 1.63
CA ASN A 211 -8.05 24.52 1.11
C ASN A 211 -7.67 24.77 -0.36
N GLY A 212 -8.68 24.99 -1.20
CA GLY A 212 -8.49 25.30 -2.62
C GLY A 212 -8.30 24.10 -3.54
N ILE A 213 -8.21 22.88 -3.02
CA ILE A 213 -8.10 21.66 -3.82
C ILE A 213 -9.42 20.88 -3.78
N VAL A 214 -10.00 20.63 -4.95
CA VAL A 214 -11.25 19.87 -5.09
C VAL A 214 -10.92 18.46 -5.55
N ALA A 215 -11.37 17.46 -4.78
CA ALA A 215 -11.22 16.06 -5.16
C ALA A 215 -12.20 15.66 -6.27
N VAL A 216 -11.67 15.20 -7.40
CA VAL A 216 -12.44 14.65 -8.52
C VAL A 216 -12.63 13.14 -8.33
N HIS A 217 -13.83 12.63 -8.58
CA HIS A 217 -14.07 11.19 -8.51
C HIS A 217 -13.35 10.47 -9.65
N ASP A 218 -12.41 9.60 -9.32
CA ASP A 218 -11.72 8.76 -10.30
C ASP A 218 -12.54 7.50 -10.58
N GLN A 219 -13.47 7.62 -11.53
CA GLN A 219 -14.35 6.51 -11.92
C GLN A 219 -13.60 5.34 -12.55
N GLN A 220 -12.48 5.62 -13.24
CA GLN A 220 -11.70 4.57 -13.89
C GLN A 220 -10.95 3.74 -12.85
N ALA A 221 -10.27 4.40 -11.90
CA ALA A 221 -9.62 3.73 -10.79
C ALA A 221 -10.64 2.97 -9.92
N GLU A 222 -11.82 3.56 -9.67
CA GLU A 222 -12.88 2.89 -8.93
C GLU A 222 -13.40 1.63 -9.66
N ALA A 223 -13.64 1.70 -10.97
CA ALA A 223 -14.08 0.55 -11.75
C ALA A 223 -13.06 -0.59 -11.72
N MET A 224 -11.76 -0.27 -11.88
CA MET A 224 -10.68 -1.26 -11.78
C MET A 224 -10.63 -1.89 -10.39
N MET A 225 -10.70 -1.08 -9.34
CA MET A 225 -10.73 -1.55 -7.96
C MET A 225 -11.95 -2.46 -7.70
N GLN A 226 -13.15 -2.07 -8.13
CA GLN A 226 -14.35 -2.88 -7.99
C GLN A 226 -14.19 -4.24 -8.67
N GLN A 227 -13.66 -4.26 -9.89
CA GLN A 227 -13.41 -5.50 -10.62
C GLN A 227 -12.38 -6.39 -9.89
N MET A 228 -11.29 -5.81 -9.37
CA MET A 228 -10.30 -6.54 -8.60
C MET A 228 -10.90 -7.16 -7.33
N ILE A 229 -11.69 -6.39 -6.58
CA ILE A 229 -12.36 -6.87 -5.37
C ILE A 229 -13.35 -7.99 -5.70
N GLN A 230 -14.15 -7.83 -6.75
CA GLN A 230 -15.11 -8.86 -7.19
C GLN A 230 -14.38 -10.15 -7.59
N ASN A 231 -13.30 -10.05 -8.37
CA ASN A 231 -12.49 -11.20 -8.74
C ASN A 231 -11.88 -11.88 -7.53
N MET A 232 -11.35 -11.13 -6.56
CA MET A 232 -10.79 -11.70 -5.35
C MET A 232 -11.87 -12.41 -4.51
N MET A 233 -13.02 -11.77 -4.30
CA MET A 233 -14.15 -12.35 -3.58
C MET A 233 -14.67 -13.62 -4.25
N GLU A 234 -14.70 -13.64 -5.58
CA GLU A 234 -15.07 -14.82 -6.37
C GLU A 234 -14.11 -15.99 -6.13
N GLN A 235 -12.81 -15.76 -6.01
CA GLN A 235 -11.86 -16.83 -5.67
C GLN A 235 -12.00 -17.26 -4.22
N LEU A 236 -12.06 -16.30 -3.29
CA LEU A 236 -12.05 -16.56 -1.85
C LEU A 236 -13.29 -17.33 -1.37
N LYS A 237 -14.42 -17.28 -2.10
CA LYS A 237 -15.63 -18.02 -1.69
C LYS A 237 -15.54 -19.53 -1.92
N HIS A 238 -14.56 -20.01 -2.67
CA HIS A 238 -14.34 -21.44 -2.89
C HIS A 238 -13.57 -22.10 -1.73
N PRO A 239 -13.77 -23.40 -1.44
CA PRO A 239 -13.08 -24.08 -0.33
C PRO A 239 -11.54 -24.06 -0.40
N ASP A 240 -10.99 -23.97 -1.62
CA ASP A 240 -9.56 -23.96 -1.99
C ASP A 240 -9.10 -22.58 -2.51
N GLY A 241 -9.87 -21.51 -2.21
CA GLY A 241 -9.66 -20.18 -2.77
C GLY A 241 -8.24 -19.62 -2.58
N ALA A 242 -7.65 -19.78 -1.39
CA ALA A 242 -6.29 -19.31 -1.12
C ALA A 242 -5.23 -20.01 -1.98
N GLU A 243 -5.36 -21.33 -2.18
CA GLU A 243 -4.46 -22.11 -3.05
C GLU A 243 -4.62 -21.72 -4.52
N ARG A 244 -5.86 -21.49 -4.97
CA ARG A 244 -6.16 -21.05 -6.34
C ARG A 244 -5.55 -19.70 -6.67
N ILE A 245 -5.59 -18.75 -5.73
CA ILE A 245 -4.94 -17.44 -5.91
C ILE A 245 -3.42 -17.62 -5.96
N ARG A 246 -2.84 -18.39 -5.04
CA ARG A 246 -1.39 -18.67 -4.99
C ARG A 246 -0.87 -19.27 -6.29
N ASN A 247 -1.61 -20.19 -6.86
CA ASN A 247 -1.22 -20.91 -8.07
C ASN A 247 -1.57 -20.17 -9.38
N ASN A 248 -2.19 -18.99 -9.29
CA ASN A 248 -2.54 -18.18 -10.45
C ASN A 248 -1.68 -16.90 -10.54
N PRO A 249 -0.49 -16.97 -11.16
CA PRO A 249 0.43 -15.84 -11.25
C PRO A 249 -0.13 -14.65 -12.06
N GLN A 250 -1.16 -14.84 -12.89
CA GLN A 250 -1.79 -13.73 -13.61
C GLN A 250 -2.53 -12.76 -12.68
N MET A 251 -3.15 -13.25 -11.60
CA MET A 251 -3.83 -12.37 -10.63
C MET A 251 -2.84 -11.49 -9.84
N MET A 252 -1.64 -11.98 -9.55
CA MET A 252 -0.61 -11.16 -8.89
C MET A 252 -0.02 -10.09 -9.83
N ASN A 253 0.03 -10.38 -11.13
CA ASN A 253 0.60 -9.46 -12.12
C ASN A 253 -0.37 -8.33 -12.49
N GLU A 254 -1.67 -8.63 -12.60
CA GLU A 254 -2.73 -7.63 -12.86
C GLU A 254 -3.10 -6.83 -11.59
N GLY A 255 -2.89 -7.40 -10.40
CA GLY A 255 -3.21 -6.78 -9.12
C GLY A 255 -2.10 -5.97 -8.46
N GLY A 256 -0.83 -6.13 -8.86
CA GLY A 256 0.26 -5.59 -8.05
C GLY A 256 1.62 -5.32 -8.69
N MET A 257 1.83 -5.52 -10.00
CA MET A 257 3.18 -5.37 -10.59
C MET A 257 3.31 -4.57 -11.89
N GLN A 258 2.33 -3.72 -12.26
CA GLN A 258 2.60 -2.60 -13.18
C GLN A 258 2.91 -1.26 -12.46
N GLY A 259 2.80 -1.23 -11.13
CA GLY A 259 3.13 -0.06 -10.30
C GLY A 259 4.45 -0.16 -9.53
N GLY A 260 5.32 -1.11 -9.88
CA GLY A 260 6.57 -1.33 -9.17
C GLY A 260 7.60 -0.23 -9.41
N GLY A 261 7.75 0.69 -8.46
CA GLY A 261 9.04 1.26 -8.05
C GLY A 261 9.88 2.08 -9.05
N ILE A 262 9.36 2.46 -10.22
CA ILE A 262 10.04 3.39 -11.13
C ILE A 262 9.38 4.78 -10.99
N PRO A 263 10.13 5.85 -10.67
CA PRO A 263 9.59 7.20 -10.66
C PRO A 263 9.03 7.57 -12.05
N PRO A 264 8.08 8.52 -12.17
CA PRO A 264 7.19 8.68 -13.33
C PRO A 264 7.83 9.19 -14.64
N GLY A 265 9.14 8.99 -14.86
CA GLY A 265 9.88 9.40 -16.05
C GLY A 265 10.25 8.27 -17.01
N ASP A 266 10.28 7.01 -16.56
CA ASP A 266 10.90 5.89 -17.31
C ASP A 266 9.97 4.68 -17.53
N GLN A 267 8.66 4.89 -17.70
CA GLN A 267 7.78 3.79 -18.14
C GLN A 267 7.83 3.65 -19.67
N PRO A 268 8.33 2.52 -20.23
CA PRO A 268 8.20 2.25 -21.65
C PRO A 268 6.73 1.92 -22.02
N PRO A 269 6.34 2.09 -23.30
CA PRO A 269 4.95 1.89 -23.72
C PRO A 269 4.48 0.46 -23.48
N ALA A 270 3.23 0.32 -23.00
CA ALA A 270 2.60 -0.96 -22.71
C ALA A 270 2.56 -1.87 -23.95
N GLY A 271 3.09 -3.08 -23.83
CA GLY A 271 2.98 -4.14 -24.85
C GLY A 271 4.16 -5.10 -25.00
N GLN A 272 5.28 -4.89 -24.30
CA GLN A 272 6.43 -5.80 -24.38
C GLN A 272 6.41 -6.83 -23.26
N ASN A 273 6.64 -8.09 -23.64
CA ASN A 273 6.70 -9.24 -22.75
C ASN A 273 7.79 -9.01 -21.68
N ASN A 274 7.52 -9.32 -20.40
CA ASN A 274 8.43 -9.08 -19.27
C ASN A 274 9.86 -9.65 -19.49
N GLN A 275 10.00 -10.64 -20.36
CA GLN A 275 11.28 -11.21 -20.79
C GLN A 275 12.13 -10.21 -21.60
N GLU A 276 11.52 -9.51 -22.57
CA GLU A 276 12.21 -8.53 -23.42
C GLU A 276 12.65 -7.30 -22.62
N MET A 277 11.86 -6.92 -21.61
CA MET A 277 12.22 -5.84 -20.69
C MET A 277 13.47 -6.20 -19.86
N MET A 278 13.52 -7.41 -19.31
CA MET A 278 14.69 -7.89 -18.56
C MET A 278 15.94 -8.02 -19.44
N ASP A 279 15.78 -8.48 -20.69
CA ASP A 279 16.88 -8.58 -21.65
C ASP A 279 17.37 -7.20 -22.12
N SER A 280 16.46 -6.24 -22.34
CA SER A 280 16.81 -4.86 -22.71
C SER A 280 17.52 -4.13 -21.56
N MET A 281 17.10 -4.35 -20.32
CA MET A 281 17.72 -3.78 -19.13
C MET A 281 19.11 -4.39 -18.88
N LYS A 282 19.28 -5.69 -19.13
CA LYS A 282 20.58 -6.37 -19.10
C LYS A 282 21.54 -5.83 -20.17
N GLN A 283 21.06 -5.65 -21.41
CA GLN A 283 21.86 -5.06 -22.48
C GLN A 283 22.26 -3.60 -22.20
N GLY A 284 21.37 -2.80 -21.60
CA GLY A 284 21.67 -1.43 -21.18
C GLY A 284 22.76 -1.37 -20.10
N LEU A 285 22.71 -2.27 -19.12
CA LEU A 285 23.73 -2.38 -18.08
C LEU A 285 25.07 -2.87 -18.61
N ASP A 286 25.07 -3.79 -19.57
CA ASP A 286 26.30 -4.29 -20.21
C ASP A 286 26.93 -3.21 -21.11
N ALA A 287 26.13 -2.38 -21.80
CA ALA A 287 26.61 -1.24 -22.57
C ALA A 287 27.24 -0.15 -21.68
N LEU A 288 26.65 0.12 -20.51
CA LEU A 288 27.21 1.05 -19.52
C LEU A 288 28.52 0.52 -18.92
N LYS A 289 28.63 -0.78 -18.67
CA LYS A 289 29.90 -1.40 -18.26
C LYS A 289 30.99 -1.27 -19.32
N GLY A 290 30.64 -1.32 -20.61
CA GLY A 290 31.58 -1.10 -21.70
C GLY A 290 32.06 0.36 -21.85
N LEU A 291 31.28 1.33 -21.35
CA LEU A 291 31.61 2.76 -21.39
C LEU A 291 32.42 3.24 -20.19
N PHE A 292 32.31 2.55 -19.05
CA PHE A 292 32.99 2.90 -17.79
C PHE A 292 33.99 1.84 -17.31
N GLY A 293 34.26 0.82 -18.12
CA GLY A 293 35.20 -0.26 -17.84
C GLY A 293 36.32 -0.36 -18.86
N ASN A 294 37.42 0.35 -18.59
CA ASN A 294 38.77 -0.17 -18.69
C ASN A 294 39.36 -0.18 -17.28
#